data_AF-A0A1Q7DKQ9-F1
#
_entry.id   AF-A0A1Q7DKQ9-F1
#
_cell.length_a   1.000
_cell.length_b   1.000
_cell.length_c   1.000
_cell.angle_alpha   90.00
_cell.angle_beta   90.00
_cell.angle_gamma   90.00
#
_symmetry.space_group_name_H-M   'P 1'
#
loop_
_entity.id
_entity.type
_entity.pdbx_description
1 polymer ?
#
loop_
_entity_poly.entity_id
_entity_poly.type
_entity_poly.pdbx_seq_one_letter_code
_entity_poly.pdbx_strand_id
1 'polypeptide(L)'
;MKTMLSVALIVGAVLAVAAPALAEHNSEAAARDSVDLNLDVKIGGDGFRVGGTVFGLEGVYGAWINGAVRPDGFFVDGRVQHPERAYNFKLNADVAGWLRRSLRQFVPFGFPGPGDGI
;
A
#
# COMPACT_ATOMS: atom_id res chain seq x y z
N MET A 1 13.33 -17.61 9.45
CA MET A 1 14.34 -16.72 8.83
C MET A 1 13.96 -16.27 7.42
N LYS A 2 13.55 -17.17 6.51
CA LYS A 2 13.11 -16.79 5.15
C LYS A 2 11.90 -15.82 5.11
N THR A 3 10.93 -15.98 6.00
CA THR A 3 9.75 -15.09 6.10
C THR A 3 10.07 -13.68 6.58
N MET A 4 11.06 -13.51 7.46
CA MET A 4 11.53 -12.19 7.91
C MET A 4 12.23 -11.43 6.78
N LEU A 5 12.97 -12.13 5.91
CA LEU A 5 13.63 -11.52 4.76
C LEU A 5 12.62 -10.99 3.74
N SER A 6 11.52 -11.71 3.51
CA SER A 6 10.43 -11.30 2.62
C SER A 6 9.68 -10.07 3.13
N VAL A 7 9.43 -10.00 4.44
CA VAL A 7 8.80 -8.83 5.07
C VAL A 7 9.71 -7.61 4.98
N ALA A 8 11.02 -7.78 5.23
CA ALA A 8 11.99 -6.68 5.12
C ALA A 8 12.08 -6.12 3.69
N LEU A 9 11.97 -6.97 2.67
CA LEU A 9 12.04 -6.56 1.27
C LEU A 9 10.78 -5.83 0.80
N ILE A 10 9.61 -6.24 1.28
CA ILE A 10 8.34 -5.55 1.03
C ILE A 10 8.30 -4.20 1.77
N VAL A 11 8.77 -4.14 3.01
CA VAL A 11 8.88 -2.88 3.79
C VAL A 11 9.86 -1.92 3.12
N GLY A 12 11.02 -2.41 2.66
CA GLY A 12 11.99 -1.59 1.93
C GLY A 12 11.45 -1.04 0.61
N ALA A 13 10.70 -1.84 -0.14
CA ALA A 13 10.06 -1.39 -1.37
C ALA A 13 8.99 -0.31 -1.09
N VAL A 14 8.15 -0.48 -0.07
CA VAL A 14 7.13 0.52 0.32
C VAL A 14 7.77 1.82 0.80
N LEU A 15 8.90 1.76 1.54
CA LEU A 15 9.68 2.92 1.94
C LEU A 15 10.34 3.65 0.75
N ALA A 16 10.74 2.93 -0.29
CA ALA A 16 11.31 3.52 -1.50
C ALA A 16 10.27 4.24 -2.38
N VAL A 17 9.00 3.77 -2.38
CA VAL A 17 7.91 4.46 -3.11
C VAL A 17 7.33 5.64 -2.32
N ALA A 18 7.51 5.67 -1.00
CA ALA A 18 7.07 6.74 -0.11
C ALA A 18 8.02 7.96 -0.04
N ALA A 19 9.02 8.05 -0.92
CA ALA A 19 9.92 9.19 -0.99
C ALA A 19 9.58 10.10 -2.18
N PRO A 20 8.52 10.93 -2.14
CA PRO A 20 8.61 12.22 -2.79
C PRO A 20 9.43 13.15 -1.87
N ALA A 21 10.26 13.99 -2.46
CA ALA A 21 10.87 15.15 -1.81
C ALA A 21 12.04 14.89 -0.83
N LEU A 22 13.16 14.41 -1.38
CA LEU A 22 14.44 15.10 -1.15
C LEU A 22 14.39 16.46 -1.90
N ALA A 23 13.46 17.33 -1.50
CA ALA A 23 13.37 18.69 -1.99
C ALA A 23 14.35 19.51 -1.16
N GLU A 24 15.45 19.89 -1.81
CA GLU A 24 16.23 21.10 -1.59
C GLU A 24 15.84 21.91 -0.34
N HIS A 25 16.52 21.64 0.78
CA HIS A 25 16.61 22.60 1.87
C HIS A 25 17.57 23.73 1.44
N ASN A 26 17.08 24.67 0.61
CA ASN A 26 17.68 25.98 0.47
C ASN A 26 16.80 27.00 1.16
N SER A 27 17.32 27.46 2.30
CA SER A 27 16.75 28.46 3.18
C SER A 27 16.69 29.82 2.49
N GLU A 28 15.53 30.17 1.95
CA GLU A 28 15.10 31.57 1.89
C GLU A 28 13.71 31.64 2.51
N ALA A 29 13.67 32.11 3.75
CA ALA A 29 12.46 32.37 4.50
C ALA A 29 11.75 33.60 3.91
N ALA A 30 11.02 33.38 2.81
CA ALA A 30 9.88 34.23 2.50
C ALA A 30 8.88 34.07 3.65
N ALA A 31 8.35 35.18 4.18
CA ALA A 31 7.33 35.17 5.22
C ALA A 31 6.16 34.27 4.77
N ARG A 32 6.09 33.05 5.30
CA ARG A 32 5.09 32.06 4.86
C ARG A 32 3.82 32.33 5.65
N ASP A 33 2.74 32.64 4.94
CA ASP A 33 1.39 32.40 5.42
C ASP A 33 1.36 31.03 6.10
N SER A 34 0.83 30.96 7.33
CA SER A 34 0.93 29.77 8.16
C SER A 34 0.21 28.59 7.51
N VAL A 35 0.97 27.58 7.10
CA VAL A 35 0.46 26.30 6.62
C VAL A 35 0.69 25.28 7.73
N ASP A 36 -0.40 24.68 8.23
CA ASP A 36 -0.33 23.64 9.25
C ASP A 36 -0.39 22.25 8.60
N LEU A 37 0.44 21.33 9.10
CA LEU A 37 0.49 19.94 8.66
C LEU A 37 0.19 19.01 9.83
N ASN A 38 -0.72 18.07 9.62
CA ASN A 38 -0.98 16.94 10.51
C ASN A 38 -0.62 15.62 9.82
N LEU A 39 0.01 14.70 10.55
CA LEU A 39 0.39 13.37 10.07
C LEU A 39 -0.03 12.30 11.10
N ASP A 40 -0.73 11.26 10.65
CA ASP A 40 -1.16 10.11 11.45
C ASP A 40 -0.55 8.83 10.87
N VAL A 41 0.18 8.08 11.69
CA VAL A 41 0.76 6.79 11.31
C VAL A 41 0.40 5.76 12.38
N LYS A 42 -0.21 4.65 11.95
CA LYS A 42 -0.53 3.51 12.80
C LYS A 42 -0.06 2.23 12.13
N ILE A 43 0.64 1.39 12.90
CA ILE A 43 1.12 0.09 12.45
C ILE A 43 0.64 -0.95 13.47
N GLY A 44 -0.06 -1.96 13.00
CA GLY A 44 -0.56 -3.08 13.79
C GLY A 44 -0.09 -4.42 13.23
N GLY A 45 -0.42 -5.52 13.93
CA GLY A 45 0.02 -6.87 13.54
C GLY A 45 -0.43 -7.30 12.15
N ASP A 46 -1.63 -6.86 11.74
CA ASP A 46 -2.25 -7.31 10.48
C ASP A 46 -2.34 -6.19 9.44
N GLY A 47 -1.83 -4.98 9.71
CA GLY A 47 -1.98 -3.87 8.79
C GLY A 47 -1.39 -2.53 9.25
N PHE A 48 -1.64 -1.51 8.44
CA PHE A 48 -1.16 -0.14 8.64
C PHE A 48 -2.22 0.89 8.25
N ARG A 49 -2.05 2.10 8.77
CA ARG A 49 -2.71 3.32 8.33
C ARG A 49 -1.69 4.43 8.29
N VAL A 50 -1.68 5.18 7.18
CA VAL A 50 -0.91 6.41 7.03
C VAL A 50 -1.86 7.47 6.52
N GLY A 51 -1.88 8.63 7.14
CA GLY A 51 -2.67 9.76 6.70
C GLY A 51 -2.00 11.08 7.00
N GLY A 52 -2.41 12.11 6.28
CA GLY A 52 -1.97 13.46 6.49
C GLY A 52 -3.03 14.46 6.09
N THR A 53 -2.93 15.66 6.64
CA THR A 53 -3.80 16.78 6.31
C THR A 53 -3.00 18.06 6.32
N VAL A 54 -3.13 18.84 5.26
CA VAL A 54 -2.54 20.16 5.08
C VAL A 54 -3.67 21.18 5.18
N PHE A 55 -3.51 22.13 6.10
CA PHE A 55 -4.41 23.26 6.30
C PHE A 55 -3.72 24.50 5.73
N GLY A 56 -4.21 24.98 4.59
CA GLY A 56 -3.71 26.18 3.94
C GLY A 56 -4.80 27.23 3.75
N LEU A 57 -4.42 28.38 3.20
CA LEU A 57 -5.34 29.50 2.93
C LEU A 57 -6.45 29.14 1.93
N GLU A 58 -6.19 28.21 1.03
CA GLU A 58 -7.14 27.76 -0.01
C GLU A 58 -8.04 26.60 0.46
N GLY A 59 -7.90 26.17 1.72
CA GLY A 59 -8.70 25.12 2.34
C GLY A 59 -7.88 23.90 2.78
N VAL A 60 -8.59 22.80 3.01
CA VAL A 60 -8.04 21.59 3.63
C VAL A 60 -7.83 20.50 2.58
N TYR A 61 -6.58 20.08 2.43
CA TYR A 61 -6.19 18.93 1.62
C TYR A 61 -5.82 17.78 2.55
N GLY A 62 -6.35 16.59 2.31
CA GLY A 62 -6.08 15.43 3.15
C GLY A 62 -5.94 14.18 2.34
N ALA A 63 -5.16 13.24 2.82
CA ALA A 63 -5.15 11.89 2.27
C ALA A 63 -4.92 10.89 3.37
N TRP A 64 -5.53 9.72 3.27
CA TRP A 64 -5.12 8.58 4.08
C TRP A 64 -5.24 7.30 3.28
N ILE A 65 -4.42 6.33 3.65
CA ILE A 65 -4.38 4.98 3.11
C ILE A 65 -4.30 3.99 4.28
N ASN A 66 -5.12 2.95 4.21
CA ASN A 66 -5.10 1.79 5.06
C ASN A 66 -4.72 0.59 4.20
N GLY A 67 -3.90 -0.29 4.75
CA GLY A 67 -3.67 -1.61 4.17
C GLY A 67 -3.74 -2.66 5.25
N ALA A 68 -4.33 -3.81 4.96
CA ALA A 68 -4.24 -4.95 5.86
C ALA A 68 -4.17 -6.27 5.11
N VAL A 69 -3.43 -7.20 5.70
CA VAL A 69 -3.20 -8.55 5.21
C VAL A 69 -4.19 -9.48 5.91
N ARG A 70 -4.71 -10.44 5.17
CA ARG A 70 -5.60 -11.49 5.63
C ARG A 70 -5.04 -12.86 5.21
N PRO A 71 -5.47 -13.96 5.83
CA PRO A 71 -5.01 -15.29 5.45
C PRO A 71 -5.25 -15.65 3.98
N ASP A 72 -6.28 -15.07 3.35
CA ASP A 72 -6.73 -15.31 1.99
C ASP A 72 -6.34 -14.21 1.00
N GLY A 73 -5.74 -13.11 1.45
CA GLY A 73 -5.41 -11.99 0.58
C GLY A 73 -5.05 -10.69 1.29
N PHE A 74 -5.36 -9.57 0.65
CA PHE A 74 -5.12 -8.25 1.22
C PHE A 74 -6.20 -7.25 0.79
N PHE A 75 -6.36 -6.21 1.60
CA PHE A 75 -7.16 -5.06 1.22
C PHE A 75 -6.36 -3.77 1.39
N VAL A 76 -6.67 -2.81 0.52
CA VAL A 76 -6.16 -1.45 0.59
C VAL A 76 -7.34 -0.52 0.38
N ASP A 77 -7.55 0.43 1.29
CA ASP A 77 -8.54 1.47 1.13
C ASP A 77 -7.95 2.82 1.47
N GLY A 78 -8.53 3.87 0.91
CA GLY A 78 -8.03 5.20 1.14
C GLY A 78 -9.04 6.26 0.79
N ARG A 79 -8.71 7.47 1.21
CA ARG A 79 -9.42 8.68 0.83
C ARG A 79 -8.41 9.73 0.42
N VAL A 80 -8.73 10.44 -0.65
CA VAL A 80 -8.11 11.72 -0.98
C VAL A 80 -9.18 12.79 -0.82
N GLN A 81 -8.87 13.83 -0.07
CA GLN A 81 -9.74 14.95 0.26
C GLN A 81 -9.16 16.23 -0.37
N HIS A 82 -9.93 16.80 -1.27
CA HIS A 82 -9.79 18.14 -1.80
C HIS A 82 -10.74 19.08 -1.02
N PRO A 83 -10.48 20.39 -0.95
CA PRO A 83 -11.40 21.35 -0.32
C PRO A 83 -12.87 21.20 -0.72
N GLU A 84 -13.13 20.86 -1.98
CA GLU A 84 -14.48 20.76 -2.53
C GLU A 84 -15.05 19.33 -2.55
N ARG A 85 -14.19 18.31 -2.54
CA ARG A 85 -14.61 16.93 -2.75
C ARG A 85 -13.66 15.92 -2.17
N ALA A 86 -14.21 14.86 -1.60
CA ALA A 86 -13.46 13.68 -1.18
C ALA A 86 -13.73 12.49 -2.11
N TYR A 87 -12.67 11.79 -2.48
CA TYR A 87 -12.68 10.57 -3.25
C TYR A 87 -12.26 9.42 -2.36
N ASN A 88 -13.08 8.38 -2.30
CA ASN A 88 -12.76 7.16 -1.58
C ASN A 88 -12.43 6.08 -2.60
N PHE A 89 -11.42 5.28 -2.32
CA PHE A 89 -11.09 4.11 -3.11
C PHE A 89 -10.95 2.91 -2.19
N LYS A 90 -11.27 1.74 -2.73
CA LYS A 90 -11.14 0.47 -2.03
C LYS A 90 -10.76 -0.61 -3.03
N LEU A 91 -9.68 -1.30 -2.71
CA LEU A 91 -9.16 -2.44 -3.44
C LEU A 91 -9.15 -3.64 -2.50
N ASN A 92 -9.64 -4.77 -3.00
CA ASN A 92 -9.62 -6.03 -2.31
C ASN A 92 -9.11 -7.10 -3.27
N ALA A 93 -8.11 -7.86 -2.85
CA ALA A 93 -7.54 -8.94 -3.63
C ALA A 93 -7.60 -10.24 -2.83
N ASP A 94 -8.34 -11.21 -3.36
CA ASP A 94 -8.31 -12.61 -2.91
C ASP A 94 -7.17 -13.32 -3.64
N VAL A 95 -6.09 -13.55 -2.90
CA VAL A 95 -4.86 -14.13 -3.42
C VAL A 95 -4.95 -15.67 -3.42
N ALA A 96 -5.72 -16.27 -2.51
CA ALA A 96 -5.91 -17.72 -2.48
C ALA A 96 -6.69 -18.24 -3.70
N GLY A 97 -7.74 -17.53 -4.10
CA GLY A 97 -8.54 -17.84 -5.28
C GLY A 97 -7.85 -17.50 -6.61
N TRP A 98 -6.95 -16.51 -6.62
CA TRP A 98 -6.13 -16.15 -7.78
C TRP A 98 -4.96 -17.12 -7.98
N LEU A 99 -4.15 -17.39 -6.94
CA LEU A 99 -3.04 -18.35 -6.99
C LEU A 99 -3.50 -19.76 -7.39
N ARG A 100 -4.62 -20.25 -6.83
CA ARG A 100 -5.19 -21.56 -7.21
C ARG A 100 -5.61 -21.63 -8.68
N ARG A 101 -6.05 -20.51 -9.27
CA ARG A 101 -6.40 -20.44 -10.70
C ARG A 101 -5.15 -20.34 -11.56
N SER A 102 -4.20 -19.48 -11.23
CA SER A 102 -2.95 -19.31 -11.98
C SER A 102 -2.09 -20.57 -11.96
N LEU A 103 -1.96 -21.25 -10.82
CA LEU A 103 -1.23 -22.52 -10.74
C LEU A 103 -1.90 -23.63 -11.54
N ARG A 104 -3.23 -23.61 -11.70
CA ARG A 104 -3.97 -24.57 -12.55
C ARG A 104 -3.79 -24.29 -14.04
N GLN A 105 -3.50 -23.03 -14.40
CA GLN A 105 -3.19 -22.60 -15.77
C GLN A 105 -1.73 -22.87 -16.16
N PHE A 106 -0.82 -22.91 -15.18
CA PHE A 106 0.61 -23.19 -15.36
C PHE A 106 0.97 -24.69 -15.33
N VAL A 107 -0.01 -25.60 -15.30
CA VAL A 107 0.24 -27.01 -15.62
C VAL A 107 -0.22 -27.31 -17.06
N PRO A 108 0.54 -26.95 -18.10
CA PRO A 108 0.48 -27.72 -19.33
C PRO A 108 1.19 -29.05 -19.05
N PHE A 109 0.64 -30.14 -19.57
CA PHE A 109 1.15 -31.51 -19.47
C PHE A 109 0.84 -32.23 -18.16
N GLY A 110 -0.15 -33.12 -18.26
CA GLY A 110 -0.25 -34.28 -17.40
C GLY A 110 1.05 -35.06 -17.43
N PHE A 111 1.58 -35.36 -16.26
CA PHE A 111 2.54 -36.42 -16.08
C PHE A 111 1.76 -37.73 -16.13
N PRO A 112 2.00 -38.66 -17.08
CA PRO A 112 1.58 -40.04 -16.87
C PRO A 112 2.34 -40.54 -15.64
N GLY A 113 1.60 -41.08 -14.67
CA GLY A 113 2.20 -41.72 -13.50
C GLY A 113 3.07 -42.90 -13.94
N PRO A 114 4.17 -43.21 -13.23
CA PRO A 114 4.90 -44.45 -13.43
C PRO A 114 4.03 -45.59 -12.89
N GLY A 115 3.14 -46.13 -13.74
CA GLY A 115 2.16 -47.12 -13.28
C GLY A 115 1.40 -47.90 -14.35
N ASP A 116 1.43 -47.51 -15.63
CA ASP A 116 0.70 -48.26 -16.66
C ASP A 116 1.63 -49.28 -17.33
N GLY A 117 1.92 -50.34 -16.58
CA GLY A 117 2.25 -51.63 -17.14
C GLY A 117 1.02 -52.53 -17.05
N ILE A 118 0.40 -52.83 -18.20
CA ILE A 118 0.03 -54.18 -18.67
C ILE A 118 0.14 -54.16 -20.20
#